data_AF-A0A1V3C738-F1
#
_entry.id   AF-A0A1V3C738-F1
#
_cell.length_a   1.000
_cell.length_b   1.000
_cell.length_c   1.000
_cell.angle_alpha   90.00
_cell.angle_beta   90.00
_cell.angle_gamma   90.00
#
_symmetry.space_group_name_H-M   'P 1'
#
loop_
_entity.id
_entity.type
_entity.pdbx_description
1 polymer ?
#
loop_
_entity_poly.entity_id
_entity_poly.type
_entity_poly.pdbx_seq_one_letter_code
_entity_poly.pdbx_strand_id
1 'polypeptide(L)'
;MAEARSRAVVAKRNALFRDAVESWTTVGGIRRFCRELEEEAGGCADPEHAERLRQWAQWGEETARSRDPGRSDSGLRSQSFDAVPTPDEPRPFVGDWSPHGPYRYRPLPKESPSEAPEYSDGGYFRSRGIPPWRRG
;
A
#
# COMPACT_ATOMS: atom_id res chain seq x y z
N MET A 1 -16.31 13.82 -18.46
CA MET A 1 -15.63 14.40 -17.27
C MET A 1 -16.42 14.22 -15.98
N ALA A 2 -17.71 14.57 -15.91
CA ALA A 2 -18.53 14.37 -14.70
C ALA A 2 -18.63 12.89 -14.27
N GLU A 3 -18.86 11.99 -15.23
CA GLU A 3 -18.91 10.55 -14.97
C GLU A 3 -17.58 9.98 -14.44
N ALA A 4 -16.45 10.40 -15.01
CA ALA A 4 -15.13 9.99 -14.55
C ALA A 4 -14.83 10.46 -13.11
N ARG A 5 -15.26 11.68 -12.75
CA ARG A 5 -15.17 12.17 -11.36
C ARG A 5 -16.05 11.37 -10.41
N SER A 6 -17.28 11.05 -10.81
CA SER A 6 -18.17 10.20 -10.01
C SER A 6 -17.57 8.81 -9.77
N ARG A 7 -16.99 8.21 -10.82
CA ARG A 7 -16.26 6.93 -10.70
C ARG A 7 -15.04 7.03 -9.79
N ALA A 8 -14.30 8.14 -9.83
CA ALA A 8 -13.17 8.38 -8.94
C ALA A 8 -13.60 8.49 -7.46
N VAL A 9 -14.72 9.16 -7.17
CA VAL A 9 -15.30 9.21 -5.81
C VAL A 9 -15.64 7.81 -5.30
N VAL A 10 -16.32 7.01 -6.12
CA VAL A 10 -16.69 5.62 -5.74
C VAL A 10 -15.44 4.76 -5.52
N ALA A 11 -14.43 4.88 -6.39
CA ALA A 11 -13.18 4.15 -6.25
C ALA A 11 -12.45 4.51 -4.94
N LYS A 12 -12.40 5.80 -4.60
CA LYS A 12 -11.79 6.29 -3.36
C LYS A 12 -12.52 5.76 -2.12
N ARG A 13 -13.85 5.79 -2.11
CA ARG A 13 -14.67 5.20 -1.03
C ARG A 13 -14.36 3.71 -0.85
N ASN A 14 -14.35 2.97 -1.94
CA ASN A 14 -14.11 1.53 -1.91
C ASN A 14 -12.70 1.22 -1.38
N ALA A 15 -11.70 2.02 -1.72
CA ALA A 15 -10.34 1.88 -1.19
C ALA A 15 -10.32 2.14 0.32
N LEU A 16 -10.82 3.31 0.76
CA LEU A 16 -10.85 3.68 2.18
C LEU A 16 -11.61 2.66 3.04
N PHE A 17 -12.75 2.19 2.54
CA PHE A 17 -13.57 1.21 3.26
C PHE A 17 -12.89 -0.15 3.34
N ARG A 18 -12.20 -0.59 2.27
CA ARG A 18 -11.41 -1.83 2.28
C ARG A 18 -10.30 -1.76 3.34
N ASP A 19 -9.50 -0.70 3.30
CA ASP A 19 -8.39 -0.51 4.25
C ASP A 19 -8.91 -0.48 5.70
N ALA A 20 -10.08 0.15 5.91
CA ALA A 20 -10.74 0.15 7.21
C ALA A 20 -11.20 -1.25 7.64
N VAL A 21 -11.76 -2.07 6.75
CA VAL A 21 -12.17 -3.45 7.07
C VAL A 21 -10.96 -4.33 7.40
N GLU A 22 -9.87 -4.19 6.66
CA GLU A 22 -8.62 -4.92 6.92
C GLU A 22 -8.03 -4.54 8.28
N SER A 23 -7.98 -3.24 8.59
CA SER A 23 -7.54 -2.74 9.89
C SER A 23 -8.47 -3.22 11.02
N TRP A 24 -9.79 -3.15 10.81
CA TRP A 24 -10.78 -3.62 11.79
C TRP A 24 -10.64 -5.12 12.10
N THR A 25 -10.38 -5.93 11.08
CA THR A 25 -10.14 -7.37 11.24
C THR A 25 -8.89 -7.63 12.09
N THR A 26 -7.81 -6.88 11.83
CA THR A 26 -6.57 -6.95 12.59
C THR A 26 -6.79 -6.55 14.05
N VAL A 27 -7.48 -5.43 14.30
CA VAL A 27 -7.85 -4.95 15.63
C VAL A 27 -8.70 -5.99 16.38
N GLY A 28 -9.66 -6.61 15.70
CA GLY A 28 -10.47 -7.70 16.26
C GLY A 28 -9.63 -8.91 16.68
N GLY A 29 -8.65 -9.28 15.86
CA GLY A 29 -7.68 -10.33 16.19
C GLY A 29 -6.86 -10.02 17.44
N ILE A 30 -6.35 -8.79 17.56
CA ILE A 30 -5.61 -8.34 18.74
C ILE A 30 -6.49 -8.41 20.00
N ARG A 31 -7.72 -7.87 19.95
CA ARG A 31 -8.65 -7.89 21.08
C ARG A 31 -8.98 -9.31 21.53
N ARG A 32 -9.17 -10.22 20.58
CA ARG A 32 -9.39 -11.63 20.89
C ARG A 32 -8.17 -12.24 21.61
N PHE A 33 -6.98 -12.02 21.08
CA PHE A 33 -5.74 -12.51 21.70
C PHE A 33 -5.56 -11.94 23.12
N CYS A 34 -5.80 -10.64 23.33
CA CYS A 34 -5.77 -10.03 24.65
C CYS A 34 -6.75 -10.70 25.63
N ARG A 35 -7.96 -11.05 25.17
CA ARG A 35 -8.92 -11.78 26.01
C ARG A 35 -8.42 -13.17 26.38
N GLU A 36 -7.82 -13.89 25.44
CA GLU A 36 -7.21 -15.20 25.69
C GLU A 36 -6.05 -15.10 26.70
N LEU A 37 -5.25 -14.02 26.65
CA LEU A 37 -4.21 -13.75 27.65
C LEU A 37 -4.77 -13.48 29.06
N GLU A 38 -5.86 -12.72 29.17
CA GLU A 38 -6.53 -12.47 30.45
C GLU A 38 -7.15 -13.75 31.04
N GLU A 39 -7.75 -14.59 30.18
CA GLU A 39 -8.29 -15.89 30.58
C GLU A 39 -7.17 -16.81 31.12
N GLU A 40 -6.04 -16.89 30.42
CA GLU A 40 -4.86 -17.64 30.87
C GLU A 40 -4.28 -17.08 32.18
N ALA A 41 -4.21 -15.76 32.31
CA ALA A 41 -3.77 -15.10 33.54
C ALA A 41 -4.68 -15.42 34.74
N GLY A 42 -5.99 -15.63 34.51
CA GLY A 42 -6.95 -16.04 35.53
C GLY A 42 -6.78 -17.49 36.00
N GLY A 43 -6.27 -18.37 35.13
CA GLY A 43 -5.99 -19.77 35.44
C GLY A 43 -4.58 -20.04 35.98
N CYS A 44 -3.68 -19.06 35.88
CA CYS A 44 -2.27 -19.23 36.21
C CYS A 44 -2.04 -19.31 37.74
N ALA A 45 -1.35 -20.36 38.19
CA ALA A 45 -1.00 -20.55 39.60
C ALA A 45 0.16 -19.65 40.08
N ASP A 46 0.99 -19.16 39.14
CA ASP A 46 2.10 -18.25 39.42
C ASP A 46 1.64 -16.78 39.27
N PRO A 47 1.59 -16.00 40.37
CA PRO A 47 1.16 -14.61 40.33
C PRO A 47 2.02 -13.71 39.43
N GLU A 48 3.34 -13.96 39.34
CA GLU A 48 4.22 -13.14 38.50
C GLU A 48 3.99 -13.41 37.02
N HIS A 49 3.75 -14.67 36.66
CA HIS A 49 3.41 -15.05 35.30
C HIS A 49 2.03 -14.49 34.91
N ALA A 50 1.04 -14.61 35.80
CA ALA A 50 -0.29 -14.04 35.59
C ALA A 50 -0.21 -12.53 35.33
N GLU A 51 0.55 -11.80 36.14
CA GLU A 51 0.70 -10.35 36.00
C GLU A 51 1.35 -9.97 34.65
N ARG A 52 2.37 -10.71 34.21
CA ARG A 52 3.00 -10.48 32.91
C ARG A 52 2.02 -10.64 31.75
N LEU A 53 1.13 -11.65 31.80
CA LEU A 53 0.10 -11.87 30.78
C LEU A 53 -0.90 -10.70 30.74
N ARG A 54 -1.34 -10.20 31.90
CA ARG A 54 -2.24 -9.02 31.99
C ARG A 54 -1.60 -7.76 31.41
N GLN A 55 -0.31 -7.54 31.67
CA GLN A 55 0.41 -6.38 31.10
C GLN A 55 0.43 -6.43 29.57
N TRP A 56 0.69 -7.61 28.99
CA TRP A 56 0.61 -7.80 27.54
C TRP A 56 -0.81 -7.59 26.99
N ALA A 57 -1.83 -8.11 27.69
CA ALA A 57 -3.22 -7.92 27.31
C ALA A 57 -3.61 -6.43 27.32
N GLN A 58 -3.26 -5.70 28.38
CA GLN A 58 -3.51 -4.27 28.51
C GLN A 58 -2.84 -3.47 27.39
N TRP A 59 -1.54 -3.68 27.16
CA TRP A 59 -0.82 -2.99 26.10
C TRP A 59 -1.41 -3.30 24.70
N GLY A 60 -1.82 -4.55 24.48
CA GLY A 60 -2.47 -4.95 23.24
C GLY A 60 -3.83 -4.27 23.03
N GLU A 61 -4.64 -4.09 24.08
CA GLU A 61 -5.93 -3.39 23.99
C GLU A 61 -5.74 -1.89 23.72
N GLU A 62 -4.76 -1.25 24.35
CA GLU A 62 -4.40 0.15 24.07
C GLU A 62 -3.95 0.31 22.61
N THR A 63 -3.13 -0.62 22.11
CA THR A 63 -2.69 -0.65 20.72
C THR A 63 -3.87 -0.84 19.77
N ALA A 64 -4.75 -1.80 20.04
CA ALA A 64 -5.97 -2.05 19.28
C ALA A 64 -6.88 -0.82 19.23
N ARG A 65 -7.04 -0.11 20.35
CA ARG A 65 -7.82 1.13 20.44
C ARG A 65 -7.25 2.24 19.57
N SER A 66 -5.92 2.41 19.57
CA SER A 66 -5.26 3.45 18.76
C SER A 66 -5.39 3.22 17.24
N ARG A 67 -5.52 1.96 16.83
CA ARG A 67 -5.62 1.53 15.43
C ARG A 67 -7.04 1.29 14.96
N ASP A 68 -8.03 1.41 15.84
CA ASP A 68 -9.43 1.18 15.53
C ASP A 68 -9.88 2.15 14.42
N PRO A 69 -10.21 1.68 13.21
CA PRO A 69 -10.48 2.53 12.06
C PRO A 69 -11.76 3.35 12.22
N GLY A 70 -12.65 3.01 13.17
CA GLY A 70 -13.82 3.82 13.51
C GLY A 70 -13.54 4.93 14.52
N ARG A 71 -12.41 4.87 15.23
CA ARG A 71 -12.10 5.79 16.33
C ARG A 71 -10.85 6.63 16.10
N SER A 72 -9.90 6.11 15.33
CA SER A 72 -8.61 6.74 15.08
C SER A 72 -8.74 7.99 14.20
N ASP A 73 -7.87 8.97 14.44
CA ASP A 73 -7.83 10.24 13.69
C ASP A 73 -7.32 10.06 12.26
N SER A 74 -6.73 8.91 11.93
CA SER A 74 -6.38 8.51 10.57
C SER A 74 -7.39 7.56 9.92
N GLY A 75 -8.41 7.12 10.68
CA GLY A 75 -9.43 6.17 10.23
C GLY A 75 -10.60 6.84 9.50
N LEU A 76 -11.69 6.09 9.33
CA LEU A 76 -12.90 6.56 8.64
C LEU A 76 -13.51 7.81 9.29
N ARG A 77 -13.30 8.02 10.58
CA ARG A 77 -13.83 9.18 11.32
C ARG A 77 -13.33 10.52 10.78
N SER A 78 -12.11 10.59 10.28
CA SER A 78 -11.52 11.82 9.74
C SER A 78 -11.67 11.97 8.23
N GLN A 79 -12.14 10.92 7.54
CA GLN A 79 -12.30 10.92 6.10
C GLN A 79 -13.72 11.36 5.72
N SER A 80 -13.85 12.34 4.82
CA SER A 80 -15.16 12.70 4.27
C SER A 80 -15.67 11.60 3.35
N PHE A 81 -16.91 11.17 3.55
CA PHE A 81 -17.57 10.21 2.65
C PHE A 81 -17.66 10.74 1.22
N ASP A 82 -17.85 12.05 1.04
CA ASP A 82 -17.91 12.74 -0.25
C ASP A 82 -16.62 13.51 -0.58
N ALA A 83 -15.46 13.04 -0.07
CA ALA A 83 -14.18 13.68 -0.34
C ALA A 83 -13.98 13.88 -1.85
N VAL A 84 -13.78 15.15 -2.24
CA VAL A 84 -13.54 15.52 -3.64
C VAL A 84 -12.25 14.83 -4.08
N PRO A 85 -12.29 14.10 -5.21
CA PRO A 85 -11.11 13.39 -5.66
C PRO A 85 -10.01 14.38 -6.05
N THR A 86 -8.76 14.02 -5.79
CA THR A 86 -7.63 14.84 -6.23
C THR A 86 -7.62 14.93 -7.75
N PRO A 87 -6.97 15.94 -8.35
CA PRO A 87 -6.98 16.11 -9.79
C PRO A 87 -6.47 14.91 -10.58
N ASP A 88 -5.66 14.02 -9.99
CA ASP A 88 -5.10 12.83 -10.65
C ASP A 88 -5.92 11.55 -10.45
N GLU A 89 -6.75 11.47 -9.40
CA GLU A 89 -7.59 10.30 -9.12
C GLU A 89 -8.59 9.93 -10.26
N PRO A 90 -9.09 10.88 -11.09
CA PRO A 90 -9.86 10.57 -12.28
C PRO A 90 -9.04 9.93 -13.42
N ARG A 91 -7.70 9.99 -13.39
CA ARG A 91 -6.82 9.57 -14.50
C ARG A 91 -7.14 8.17 -15.05
N PRO A 92 -7.40 7.14 -14.22
CA PRO A 92 -7.74 5.80 -14.71
C PRO A 92 -9.08 5.74 -15.48
N PHE A 93 -9.94 6.76 -15.35
CA PHE A 93 -11.29 6.78 -15.88
C PHE A 93 -11.49 7.73 -17.08
N VAL A 94 -10.46 8.48 -17.48
CA VAL A 94 -10.54 9.50 -18.54
C VAL A 94 -9.81 9.12 -19.85
N GLY A 95 -9.13 7.97 -19.92
CA GLY A 95 -8.41 7.53 -21.12
C GLY A 95 -7.33 8.53 -21.56
N ASP A 96 -7.29 8.89 -22.85
CA ASP A 96 -6.33 9.87 -23.40
C ASP A 96 -6.60 11.32 -22.98
N TRP A 97 -7.69 11.59 -22.26
CA TRP A 97 -8.02 12.94 -21.80
C TRP A 97 -7.25 13.30 -20.53
N SER A 98 -6.82 14.55 -20.42
CA SER A 98 -6.19 15.09 -19.21
C SER A 98 -7.19 15.10 -18.06
N PRO A 99 -6.78 14.67 -16.85
CA PRO A 99 -7.68 14.70 -15.70
C PRO A 99 -7.86 16.13 -15.14
N HIS A 100 -7.03 17.09 -15.59
CA HIS A 100 -7.07 18.51 -15.22
C HIS A 100 -7.92 19.42 -16.13
N GLY A 101 -8.44 18.93 -17.27
CA GLY A 101 -9.19 19.79 -18.21
C GLY A 101 -9.52 19.14 -19.56
N PRO A 102 -10.20 19.85 -20.48
CA PRO A 102 -10.69 19.31 -21.76
C PRO A 102 -9.57 19.19 -22.82
N TYR A 103 -8.36 18.82 -22.42
CA TYR A 103 -7.22 18.65 -23.30
C TYR A 103 -6.90 17.16 -23.41
N ARG A 104 -6.53 16.68 -24.60
CA ARG A 104 -6.00 15.32 -24.74
C ARG A 104 -4.50 15.31 -24.47
N TYR A 105 -4.03 14.35 -23.69
CA TYR A 105 -2.61 14.05 -23.58
C TYR A 105 -2.19 13.42 -24.90
N ARG A 106 -1.54 14.18 -25.79
CA ARG A 106 -0.84 13.59 -26.92
C ARG A 106 0.47 13.04 -26.35
N PRO A 107 0.71 11.72 -26.33
CA PRO A 107 2.05 11.22 -26.05
C PRO A 107 2.96 11.83 -27.11
N LEU A 108 4.03 12.51 -26.70
CA LEU A 108 5.13 12.81 -27.61
C LEU A 108 5.51 11.49 -28.29
N PRO A 109 5.64 11.44 -29.62
CA PRO A 109 6.10 10.23 -30.29
C PRO A 109 7.38 9.79 -29.58
N LYS A 110 7.41 8.54 -29.12
CA LYS A 110 8.69 7.93 -28.72
C LYS A 110 9.57 8.10 -29.95
N GLU A 111 10.66 8.85 -29.81
CA GLU A 111 11.70 8.86 -30.84
C GLU A 111 12.07 7.40 -31.05
N SER A 112 11.72 6.87 -32.24
CA SER A 112 12.23 5.59 -32.68
C SER A 112 13.75 5.66 -32.56
N PRO A 113 14.43 4.65 -31.99
CA PRO A 113 15.88 4.62 -32.00
C PRO A 113 16.32 4.81 -33.46
N SER A 114 17.00 5.92 -33.74
CA SER A 114 17.60 6.20 -35.04
C SER A 114 18.34 4.94 -35.47
N GLU A 115 17.98 4.38 -36.63
CA GLU A 115 18.80 3.36 -37.29
C GLU A 115 20.23 3.88 -37.33
N ALA A 116 21.11 3.23 -36.56
CA ALA A 116 22.54 3.42 -36.72
C ALA A 116 22.90 2.88 -38.11
N PRO A 117 23.72 3.59 -38.91
CA PRO A 117 24.09 3.12 -40.23
C PRO A 117 24.81 1.77 -40.12
N GLU A 118 24.37 0.80 -40.93
CA GLU A 118 25.05 -0.47 -41.14
C GLU A 118 26.51 -0.22 -41.55
N TYR A 119 27.43 -0.42 -40.62
CA TYR A 119 28.85 -0.52 -40.95
C TYR A 119 29.18 -2.00 -41.10
N SER A 120 29.15 -2.47 -42.34
CA SER A 120 29.54 -3.83 -42.70
C SER A 120 31.05 -3.93 -42.84
N ASP A 121 31.58 -4.95 -42.16
CA ASP A 121 32.81 -5.72 -42.42
C ASP A 121 34.18 -5.10 -42.11
N GLY A 122 35.03 -5.89 -41.45
CA GLY A 122 36.40 -5.52 -41.15
C GLY A 122 37.11 -6.19 -39.97
N GLY A 123 37.03 -7.52 -39.84
CA GLY A 123 38.19 -8.35 -39.45
C GLY A 123 38.73 -8.40 -38.00
N TYR A 124 39.15 -9.63 -37.66
CA TYR A 124 40.16 -10.06 -36.68
C TYR A 124 39.72 -10.56 -35.30
N PHE A 125 40.38 -11.68 -34.95
CA PHE A 125 40.06 -12.74 -34.01
C PHE A 125 40.97 -12.65 -32.77
N ARG A 126 40.53 -13.26 -31.66
CA ARG A 126 41.26 -13.61 -30.40
C ARG A 126 41.55 -12.42 -29.48
N SER A 127 41.19 -12.47 -28.19
CA SER A 127 41.60 -13.49 -27.24
C SER A 127 40.69 -13.52 -26.00
N ARG A 128 40.29 -14.72 -25.56
CA ARG A 128 39.74 -14.95 -24.23
C ARG A 128 40.85 -14.76 -23.19
N GLY A 129 40.90 -13.59 -22.58
CA GLY A 129 41.60 -13.37 -21.32
C GLY A 129 40.63 -13.63 -20.17
N ILE A 130 40.88 -14.69 -19.39
CA ILE A 130 40.14 -14.97 -18.16
C ILE A 130 40.46 -13.86 -17.15
N PRO A 131 39.46 -13.18 -16.55
CA PRO A 131 39.70 -12.13 -15.56
C PRO A 131 40.39 -12.65 -14.28
N PRO A 132 41.32 -11.88 -13.68
CA PRO A 132 42.23 -12.36 -12.63
C PRO A 132 41.62 -12.59 -11.23
N TRP A 133 40.30 -12.46 -11.04
CA TRP A 133 39.64 -12.68 -9.75
C TRP A 133 39.16 -14.14 -9.52
N ARG A 134 39.47 -15.06 -10.45
CA ARG A 134 39.34 -16.52 -10.24
C ARG A 134 40.72 -17.17 -9.99
N ARG A 135 41.35 -16.83 -8.87
CA ARG A 135 42.28 -17.72 -8.16
C ARG A 135 42.19 -17.40 -6.66
N GLY A 136 41.76 -18.39 -5.88
CA GLY A 136 41.99 -18.49 -4.43
C GLY A 136 41.19 -17.54 -3.58
#